data_AF-A0A947BX08-F1
#
_entry.id   AF-A0A947BX08-F1
#
_cell.length_a   1.000
_cell.length_b   1.000
_cell.length_c   1.000
_cell.angle_alpha   90.00
_cell.angle_beta   90.00
_cell.angle_gamma   90.00
#
_symmetry.space_group_name_H-M   'P 1'
#
loop_
_entity.id
_entity.type
_entity.pdbx_description
1 polymer ?
#
loop_
_entity_poly.entity_id
_entity_poly.type
_entity_poly.pdbx_seq_one_letter_code
_entity_poly.pdbx_strand_id
1 'polypeptide(L)'
;MTDDRGKCDEVRRNFLRGIGLSAAATVVQPAWGGQTLGDAFAGFFQKHYQQMSPKEVEAALERIERKAKARYGVDITCKDTPPLEGVVFGYAINISRCKGYRDCVHACVKENNLGRDSQVEYIRVLEMDQGTSNLEHSDHYYDSETVPQEGKYYLPIQCMQCDDPPCVKACPVEATWTERDGIVVVDYDWCIGCRYCMTACPYWARHFNWTDPEIPAEEVNSDTHYLGNRPRERGVVEKCHFCIQRTRNGRQPACQEACPTGARIFGNLLDPDSEIRYVLANKQVFRLKEELGTEPKFWYYSD
;
A
#
# COMPACT_ATOMS: atom_id res chain seq x y z
N MET A 1 -23.28 -54.22 35.95
CA MET A 1 -22.35 -53.87 34.86
C MET A 1 -23.09 -53.96 33.52
N THR A 2 -24.08 -53.11 33.28
CA THR A 2 -24.86 -53.08 32.03
C THR A 2 -25.76 -51.84 32.06
N ASP A 3 -25.22 -50.62 31.92
CA ASP A 3 -26.03 -49.45 31.48
C ASP A 3 -25.24 -48.17 31.13
N ASP A 4 -24.05 -48.26 30.52
CA ASP A 4 -23.30 -47.04 30.09
C ASP A 4 -23.04 -46.96 28.59
N ARG A 5 -23.28 -48.04 27.84
CA ARG A 5 -23.15 -48.03 26.37
C ARG A 5 -24.38 -47.45 25.66
N GLY A 6 -25.57 -47.59 26.25
CA GLY A 6 -26.83 -47.06 25.68
C GLY A 6 -26.89 -45.54 25.67
N LYS A 7 -26.48 -44.89 26.78
CA LYS A 7 -26.44 -43.42 26.88
C LYS A 7 -25.43 -42.77 25.94
N CYS A 8 -24.29 -43.42 25.69
CA CYS A 8 -23.25 -42.88 24.80
C CYS A 8 -23.71 -42.88 23.31
N ASP A 9 -24.43 -43.92 22.89
CA ASP A 9 -24.97 -44.03 21.53
C ASP A 9 -26.20 -43.14 21.27
N GLU A 10 -26.92 -42.76 22.33
CA GLU A 10 -28.05 -41.83 22.27
C GLU A 10 -27.57 -40.38 22.19
N VAL A 11 -26.51 -40.02 22.94
CA VAL A 11 -25.84 -38.71 22.84
C VAL A 11 -25.17 -38.53 21.47
N ARG A 12 -24.51 -39.56 20.92
CA ARG A 12 -23.95 -39.52 19.56
C ARG A 12 -25.01 -39.39 18.46
N ARG A 13 -26.16 -40.07 18.60
CA ARG A 13 -27.29 -39.94 17.65
C ARG A 13 -27.98 -38.58 17.74
N ASN A 14 -28.09 -38.00 18.93
CA ASN A 14 -28.63 -36.64 19.09
C ASN A 14 -27.67 -35.56 18.58
N PHE A 15 -26.35 -35.76 18.72
CA PHE A 15 -25.35 -34.89 18.11
C PHE A 15 -25.40 -34.93 16.57
N LEU A 16 -25.55 -36.12 15.98
CA LEU A 16 -25.68 -36.27 14.51
C LEU A 16 -27.03 -35.79 13.97
N ARG A 17 -28.11 -35.82 14.78
CA ARG A 17 -29.41 -35.21 14.44
C ARG A 17 -29.41 -33.68 14.57
N GLY A 18 -28.55 -33.12 15.42
CA GLY A 18 -28.36 -31.66 15.56
C GLY A 18 -27.56 -31.01 14.42
N ILE A 19 -26.90 -31.80 13.57
CA ILE A 19 -26.17 -31.35 12.37
C ILE A 19 -27.11 -31.34 11.13
N GLY A 20 -28.40 -31.64 11.32
CA GLY A 20 -29.42 -31.51 10.29
C GLY A 20 -29.95 -30.08 10.18
N LEU A 21 -29.58 -29.39 9.10
CA LEU A 21 -30.37 -28.33 8.46
C LEU A 21 -30.87 -27.20 9.38
N SER A 22 -29.95 -26.48 10.00
CA SER A 22 -30.14 -25.03 10.19
C SER A 22 -29.16 -24.30 9.29
N ALA A 23 -29.41 -24.42 7.98
CA ALA A 23 -29.01 -23.42 7.00
C ALA A 23 -29.81 -22.13 7.26
N ALA A 24 -29.63 -21.53 8.43
CA ALA A 24 -29.86 -20.12 8.58
C ALA A 24 -28.73 -19.48 7.79
N ALA A 25 -29.04 -19.05 6.56
CA ALA A 25 -28.24 -18.12 5.79
C ALA A 25 -28.13 -16.81 6.56
N THR A 26 -27.39 -16.84 7.67
CA THR A 26 -26.76 -15.64 8.18
C THR A 26 -25.65 -15.39 7.18
N VAL A 27 -25.82 -14.32 6.39
CA VAL A 27 -24.72 -13.71 5.65
C VAL A 27 -23.72 -13.23 6.70
N VAL A 28 -22.94 -14.17 7.23
CA VAL A 28 -21.71 -13.86 7.93
C VAL A 28 -20.81 -13.38 6.81
N GLN A 29 -20.68 -12.06 6.66
CA GLN A 29 -19.54 -11.52 5.95
C GLN A 29 -18.32 -12.13 6.64
N PRO A 30 -17.58 -13.05 5.98
CA PRO A 30 -16.38 -13.58 6.58
C PRO A 30 -15.46 -12.38 6.84
N ALA A 31 -14.65 -12.45 7.89
CA ALA A 31 -13.66 -11.43 8.21
C ALA A 31 -12.65 -11.16 7.06
N TRP A 32 -12.72 -11.94 5.97
CA TRP A 32 -11.86 -11.95 4.78
C TRP A 32 -12.59 -11.61 3.47
N GLY A 33 -13.70 -10.86 3.56
CA GLY A 33 -14.26 -10.12 2.42
C GLY A 33 -14.85 -10.96 1.27
N GLY A 34 -15.19 -12.23 1.48
CA GLY A 34 -15.81 -13.08 0.46
C GLY A 34 -17.33 -12.86 0.35
N GLN A 35 -17.85 -12.64 -0.86
CA GLN A 35 -19.28 -12.45 -1.11
C GLN A 35 -20.04 -13.77 -1.35
N THR A 36 -19.35 -14.78 -1.87
CA THR A 36 -19.85 -16.15 -1.96
C THR A 36 -19.06 -17.05 -1.01
N LEU A 37 -19.65 -18.17 -0.59
CA LEU A 37 -18.92 -19.21 0.15
C LEU A 37 -17.69 -19.69 -0.62
N GLY A 38 -17.77 -19.73 -1.96
CA GLY A 38 -16.65 -20.07 -2.83
C GLY A 38 -15.51 -19.05 -2.78
N ASP A 39 -15.82 -17.75 -2.80
CA ASP A 39 -14.81 -16.69 -2.71
C ASP A 39 -14.18 -16.60 -1.33
N ALA A 40 -14.98 -16.80 -0.28
CA ALA A 40 -14.50 -16.86 1.08
C ALA A 40 -13.55 -18.04 1.28
N PHE A 41 -13.89 -19.22 0.74
CA PHE A 41 -13.05 -20.41 0.79
C PHE A 41 -11.78 -20.25 -0.05
N ALA A 42 -11.90 -19.70 -1.28
CA ALA A 42 -10.76 -19.45 -2.15
C ALA A 42 -9.79 -18.41 -1.57
N GLY A 43 -10.29 -17.38 -0.90
CA GLY A 43 -9.46 -16.41 -0.18
C GLY A 43 -8.76 -17.03 1.03
N PHE A 44 -9.47 -17.86 1.79
CA PHE A 44 -8.90 -18.51 2.98
C PHE A 44 -7.79 -19.51 2.65
N PHE A 45 -7.95 -20.30 1.57
CA PHE A 45 -6.97 -21.30 1.13
C PHE A 45 -5.99 -20.78 0.08
N GLN A 46 -6.00 -19.48 -0.17
CA GLN A 46 -5.03 -18.84 -1.04
C GLN A 46 -3.63 -19.10 -0.50
N LYS A 47 -2.66 -19.34 -1.38
CA LYS A 47 -1.24 -19.46 -1.01
C LYS A 47 -0.59 -18.09 -0.98
N HIS A 48 0.60 -18.02 -0.39
CA HIS A 48 1.45 -16.84 -0.54
C HIS A 48 1.70 -16.54 -2.04
N TYR A 49 1.63 -15.28 -2.46
CA TYR A 49 1.78 -14.89 -3.87
C TYR A 49 3.01 -15.49 -4.55
N GLN A 50 4.17 -15.46 -3.90
CA GLN A 50 5.41 -16.04 -4.45
C GLN A 50 5.37 -17.57 -4.67
N GLN A 51 4.34 -18.26 -4.15
CA GLN A 51 4.15 -19.71 -4.24
C GLN A 51 2.95 -20.09 -5.12
N MET A 52 2.21 -19.11 -5.65
CA MET A 52 1.08 -19.36 -6.53
C MET A 52 1.56 -19.78 -7.91
N SER A 53 0.88 -20.76 -8.50
CA SER A 53 0.98 -21.05 -9.93
C SER A 53 0.31 -19.95 -10.76
N PRO A 54 0.65 -19.80 -12.05
CA PRO A 54 0.02 -18.79 -12.92
C PRO A 54 -1.51 -18.87 -12.94
N LYS A 55 -2.07 -20.08 -12.87
CA LYS A 55 -3.53 -20.29 -12.80
C LYS A 55 -4.14 -19.82 -11.48
N GLU A 56 -3.42 -20.00 -10.37
CA GLU A 56 -3.86 -19.52 -9.06
C GLU A 56 -3.81 -17.98 -8.99
N VAL A 57 -2.81 -17.37 -9.63
CA VAL A 57 -2.74 -15.90 -9.78
C VAL A 57 -3.92 -15.39 -10.60
N GLU A 58 -4.18 -15.99 -11.77
CA GLU A 58 -5.32 -15.61 -12.63
C GLU A 58 -6.65 -15.70 -11.87
N ALA A 59 -6.88 -16.78 -11.13
CA ALA A 59 -8.07 -16.93 -10.29
C ALA A 59 -8.16 -15.86 -9.18
N ALA A 60 -7.02 -15.44 -8.61
CA ALA A 60 -6.97 -14.38 -7.61
C ALA A 60 -7.31 -13.01 -8.23
N LEU A 61 -6.81 -12.71 -9.44
CA LEU A 61 -7.13 -11.49 -10.19
C LEU A 61 -8.63 -11.42 -10.50
N GLU A 62 -9.21 -12.48 -11.07
CA GLU A 62 -10.64 -12.56 -11.36
C GLU A 62 -11.49 -12.36 -10.09
N ARG A 63 -11.05 -12.90 -8.96
CA ARG A 63 -11.74 -12.71 -7.68
C ARG A 63 -11.67 -11.26 -7.21
N ILE A 64 -10.54 -10.58 -7.37
CA ILE A 64 -10.39 -9.16 -7.04
C ILE A 64 -11.33 -8.31 -7.90
N GLU A 65 -11.39 -8.57 -9.20
CA GLU A 65 -12.28 -7.86 -10.13
C GLU A 65 -13.75 -8.06 -9.77
N ARG A 66 -14.16 -9.31 -9.48
CA ARG A 66 -15.54 -9.60 -9.02
C ARG A 66 -15.88 -8.90 -7.71
N LYS A 67 -14.97 -8.90 -6.73
CA LYS A 67 -15.15 -8.18 -5.46
C LYS A 67 -15.33 -6.68 -5.67
N ALA A 68 -14.52 -6.08 -6.53
CA ALA A 68 -14.60 -4.65 -6.84
C ALA A 68 -15.91 -4.29 -7.54
N LYS A 69 -16.32 -5.07 -8.56
CA LYS A 69 -17.59 -4.88 -9.27
C LYS A 69 -18.78 -4.90 -8.32
N ALA A 70 -18.79 -5.86 -7.39
CA ALA A 70 -19.92 -6.00 -6.49
C ALA A 70 -19.90 -5.01 -5.31
N ARG A 71 -18.72 -4.50 -4.91
CA ARG A 71 -18.61 -3.51 -3.84
C ARG A 71 -18.86 -2.09 -4.35
N TYR A 72 -18.27 -1.72 -5.47
CA TYR A 72 -18.27 -0.35 -5.99
C TYR A 72 -19.16 -0.17 -7.23
N GLY A 73 -19.67 -1.25 -7.83
CA GLY A 73 -20.44 -1.17 -9.07
C GLY A 73 -19.57 -0.90 -10.31
N VAL A 74 -18.24 -1.03 -10.21
CA VAL A 74 -17.28 -0.67 -11.25
C VAL A 74 -16.49 -1.88 -11.70
N ASP A 75 -16.40 -2.08 -13.02
CA ASP A 75 -15.48 -3.05 -13.61
C ASP A 75 -14.05 -2.49 -13.55
N ILE A 76 -13.18 -3.19 -12.81
CA ILE A 76 -11.75 -2.90 -12.76
C ILE A 76 -10.97 -3.97 -13.55
N THR A 77 -9.79 -3.62 -14.02
CA THR A 77 -8.81 -4.54 -14.58
C THR A 77 -7.67 -4.70 -13.58
N CYS A 78 -7.46 -5.89 -13.06
CA CYS A 78 -6.37 -6.19 -12.14
C CYS A 78 -5.25 -6.94 -12.84
N LYS A 79 -4.07 -6.32 -12.91
CA LYS A 79 -2.90 -6.88 -13.59
C LYS A 79 -1.87 -7.40 -12.59
N ASP A 80 -1.07 -8.34 -13.05
CA ASP A 80 0.13 -8.82 -12.36
C ASP A 80 1.37 -8.58 -13.21
N THR A 81 1.67 -7.30 -13.46
CA THR A 81 2.81 -6.93 -14.30
C THR A 81 4.10 -7.23 -13.54
N PRO A 82 5.01 -8.06 -14.08
CA PRO A 82 6.22 -8.45 -13.37
C PRO A 82 7.18 -7.27 -13.15
N PRO A 83 8.09 -7.34 -12.15
CA PRO A 83 9.13 -6.34 -11.98
C PRO A 83 10.00 -6.21 -13.23
N LEU A 84 10.43 -4.99 -13.54
CA LEU A 84 11.27 -4.71 -14.70
C LEU A 84 12.71 -5.18 -14.44
N GLU A 85 13.28 -5.89 -15.42
CA GLU A 85 14.69 -6.29 -15.36
C GLU A 85 15.63 -5.10 -15.61
N GLY A 86 16.74 -5.03 -14.86
CA GLY A 86 17.72 -3.95 -15.03
C GLY A 86 17.25 -2.57 -14.55
N VAL A 87 16.15 -2.51 -13.77
CA VAL A 87 15.60 -1.28 -13.23
C VAL A 87 15.65 -1.34 -11.71
N VAL A 88 16.05 -0.24 -11.06
CA VAL A 88 15.83 -0.02 -9.63
C VAL A 88 15.22 1.35 -9.47
N PHE A 89 13.98 1.43 -9.02
CA PHE A 89 13.30 2.71 -8.87
C PHE A 89 13.80 3.50 -7.66
N GLY A 90 13.94 4.80 -7.83
CA GLY A 90 14.29 5.74 -6.77
C GLY A 90 13.59 7.08 -6.92
N TYR A 91 13.65 7.89 -5.87
CA TYR A 91 13.03 9.21 -5.83
C TYR A 91 14.02 10.26 -5.33
N ALA A 92 14.07 11.44 -5.95
CA ALA A 92 14.73 12.62 -5.41
C ALA A 92 13.73 13.78 -5.31
N ILE A 93 13.67 14.44 -4.14
CA ILE A 93 12.80 15.60 -3.90
C ILE A 93 13.64 16.86 -3.74
N ASN A 94 13.36 17.84 -4.60
CA ASN A 94 13.86 19.19 -4.47
C ASN A 94 13.03 19.96 -3.43
N ILE A 95 13.59 20.17 -2.24
CA ILE A 95 12.92 20.86 -1.14
C ILE A 95 12.89 22.39 -1.33
N SER A 96 13.80 22.98 -2.11
CA SER A 96 13.76 24.43 -2.40
C SER A 96 12.63 24.80 -3.37
N ARG A 97 12.25 23.86 -4.25
CA ARG A 97 11.13 23.99 -5.20
C ARG A 97 9.78 23.55 -4.62
N CYS A 98 9.75 22.80 -3.52
CA CYS A 98 8.48 22.41 -2.91
C CYS A 98 7.82 23.63 -2.24
N LYS A 99 6.57 23.94 -2.64
CA LYS A 99 5.81 25.08 -2.11
C LYS A 99 4.58 24.69 -1.28
N GLY A 100 4.42 23.40 -0.97
CA GLY A 100 3.37 22.96 -0.06
C GLY A 100 1.97 22.80 -0.65
N TYR A 101 1.79 22.89 -1.97
CA TYR A 101 0.45 22.83 -2.60
C TYR A 101 -0.35 21.53 -2.43
N ARG A 102 0.30 20.44 -1.99
CA ARG A 102 -0.33 19.12 -1.75
C ARG A 102 -1.00 18.45 -2.97
N ASP A 103 -0.89 18.97 -4.20
CA ASP A 103 -1.38 18.30 -5.42
C ASP A 103 -0.91 16.85 -5.53
N CYS A 104 0.35 16.61 -5.15
CA CYS A 104 0.95 15.28 -5.12
C CYS A 104 0.24 14.30 -4.17
N VAL A 105 -0.32 14.80 -3.06
CA VAL A 105 -1.09 14.03 -2.08
C VAL A 105 -2.44 13.65 -2.69
N HIS A 106 -3.18 14.65 -3.20
CA HIS A 106 -4.50 14.43 -3.81
C HIS A 106 -4.43 13.49 -5.02
N ALA A 107 -3.42 13.66 -5.88
CA ALA A 107 -3.18 12.75 -7.00
C ALA A 107 -2.87 11.32 -6.53
N CYS A 108 -2.13 11.17 -5.43
CA CYS A 108 -1.83 9.86 -4.86
C CYS A 108 -3.09 9.18 -4.27
N VAL A 109 -3.95 9.93 -3.58
CA VAL A 109 -5.25 9.45 -3.05
C VAL A 109 -6.14 8.93 -4.18
N LYS A 110 -6.28 9.72 -5.25
CA LYS A 110 -7.09 9.38 -6.41
C LYS A 110 -6.54 8.16 -7.16
N GLU A 111 -5.26 8.21 -7.53
CA GLU A 111 -4.61 7.16 -8.32
C GLU A 111 -4.60 5.80 -7.61
N ASN A 112 -4.35 5.81 -6.29
CA ASN A 112 -4.13 4.59 -5.53
C ASN A 112 -5.40 4.07 -4.85
N ASN A 113 -6.58 4.59 -5.20
CA ASN A 113 -7.86 4.16 -4.61
C ASN A 113 -7.84 4.21 -3.08
N LEU A 114 -7.33 5.30 -2.48
CA LEU A 114 -7.34 5.45 -1.00
C LEU A 114 -8.75 5.79 -0.52
N GLY A 115 -9.17 5.29 0.66
CA GLY A 115 -10.52 5.55 1.18
C GLY A 115 -10.71 7.03 1.48
N ARG A 116 -11.82 7.62 1.03
CA ARG A 116 -12.12 9.06 1.21
C ARG A 116 -12.51 9.37 2.65
N ASP A 117 -13.05 8.38 3.34
CA ASP A 117 -13.38 8.38 4.77
C ASP A 117 -12.15 8.11 5.66
N SER A 118 -11.20 7.34 5.17
CA SER A 118 -10.11 6.77 5.96
C SER A 118 -9.03 7.76 6.41
N GLN A 119 -9.02 8.99 5.86
CA GLN A 119 -7.97 10.00 6.02
C GLN A 119 -6.55 9.46 5.73
N VAL A 120 -6.43 8.33 5.02
CA VAL A 120 -5.15 7.73 4.69
C VAL A 120 -4.50 8.51 3.55
N GLU A 121 -3.38 9.15 3.86
CA GLU A 121 -2.53 9.81 2.89
C GLU A 121 -1.14 9.17 2.91
N TYR A 122 -0.74 8.58 1.78
CA TYR A 122 0.60 7.99 1.63
C TYR A 122 1.73 9.02 1.66
N ILE A 123 1.40 10.29 1.44
CA ILE A 123 2.32 11.40 1.36
C ILE A 123 1.87 12.42 2.39
N ARG A 124 2.75 12.74 3.33
CA ARG A 124 2.55 13.82 4.30
C ARG A 124 3.47 14.95 3.91
N VAL A 125 2.94 16.16 3.75
CA VAL A 125 3.78 17.34 3.54
C VAL A 125 3.88 18.07 4.87
N LEU A 126 5.11 18.29 5.32
CA LEU A 126 5.39 19.00 6.56
C LEU A 126 5.71 20.46 6.25
N GLU A 127 5.03 21.40 6.89
CA GLU A 127 5.47 22.79 6.91
C GLU A 127 6.51 22.98 8.02
N MET A 128 7.64 23.57 7.65
CA MET A 128 8.82 23.74 8.49
C MET A 128 9.24 25.21 8.50
N ASP A 129 9.70 25.72 9.64
CA ASP A 129 10.36 27.03 9.70
C ASP A 129 11.73 26.98 9.00
N GLN A 130 12.04 27.97 8.19
CA GLN A 130 13.35 28.07 7.56
C GLN A 130 14.47 28.15 8.61
N GLY A 131 15.53 27.38 8.38
CA GLY A 131 16.67 27.30 9.30
C GLY A 131 16.56 26.24 10.40
N THR A 132 15.43 25.54 10.53
CA THR A 132 15.30 24.35 11.40
C THR A 132 15.02 23.09 10.59
N SER A 133 15.58 21.97 11.03
CA SER A 133 15.29 20.64 10.54
C SER A 133 14.58 19.78 11.59
N ASN A 134 13.99 20.41 12.61
CA ASN A 134 13.29 19.70 13.67
C ASN A 134 11.88 19.26 13.21
N LEU A 135 11.75 18.00 12.83
CA LEU A 135 10.49 17.40 12.40
C LEU A 135 9.42 17.38 13.50
N GLU A 136 9.78 17.46 14.78
CA GLU A 136 8.83 17.42 15.89
C GLU A 136 7.99 18.70 15.99
N HIS A 137 8.53 19.82 15.54
CA HIS A 137 7.84 21.11 15.50
C HIS A 137 7.19 21.42 14.16
N SER A 138 7.17 20.44 13.25
CA SER A 138 6.57 20.63 11.93
C SER A 138 5.04 20.65 11.99
N ASP A 139 4.41 21.48 11.17
CA ASP A 139 2.95 21.46 11.01
C ASP A 139 2.56 20.48 9.89
N HIS A 140 1.70 19.52 10.25
CA HIS A 140 1.15 18.51 9.36
C HIS A 140 -0.20 18.91 8.75
N TYR A 141 -0.87 19.91 9.33
CA TYR A 141 -2.26 20.27 9.07
C TYR A 141 -2.42 21.72 8.60
N TYR A 142 -1.34 22.32 8.08
CA TYR A 142 -1.38 23.65 7.49
C TYR A 142 -2.39 23.72 6.33
N ASP A 143 -2.95 24.91 6.10
CA ASP A 143 -3.89 25.15 5.02
C ASP A 143 -3.13 25.33 3.68
N SER A 144 -3.33 24.37 2.76
CA SER A 144 -2.73 24.40 1.43
C SER A 144 -3.20 25.55 0.54
N GLU A 145 -4.31 26.22 0.85
CA GLU A 145 -4.74 27.40 0.08
C GLU A 145 -3.88 28.63 0.40
N THR A 146 -3.21 28.61 1.56
CA THR A 146 -2.41 29.75 2.05
C THR A 146 -0.92 29.66 1.69
N VAL A 147 -0.50 28.60 1.00
CA VAL A 147 0.91 28.36 0.66
C VAL A 147 1.30 28.97 -0.69
N PRO A 148 2.57 29.39 -0.88
CA PRO A 148 3.68 29.33 0.08
C PRO A 148 3.64 30.45 1.12
N GLN A 149 3.93 30.10 2.38
CA GLN A 149 4.11 31.07 3.46
C GLN A 149 5.54 31.61 3.52
N GLU A 150 5.69 32.88 3.91
CA GLU A 150 7.01 33.51 4.10
C GLU A 150 7.74 32.90 5.31
N GLY A 151 9.05 32.68 5.18
CA GLY A 151 9.86 32.07 6.25
C GLY A 151 9.62 30.57 6.46
N LYS A 152 8.79 29.93 5.62
CA LYS A 152 8.52 28.48 5.67
C LYS A 152 9.18 27.72 4.52
N TYR A 153 9.39 26.42 4.70
CA TYR A 153 9.69 25.46 3.64
C TYR A 153 8.91 24.18 3.86
N TYR A 154 8.74 23.38 2.80
CA TYR A 154 7.87 22.21 2.83
C TYR A 154 8.66 20.93 2.57
N LEU A 155 8.48 19.93 3.44
CA LEU A 155 9.16 18.63 3.38
C LEU A 155 8.15 17.50 3.18
N PRO A 156 7.97 16.99 1.94
CA PRO A 156 7.14 15.82 1.70
C PRO A 156 7.81 14.53 2.21
N ILE A 157 7.11 13.76 3.03
CA ILE A 157 7.53 12.45 3.55
C ILE A 157 6.56 11.38 3.06
N GLN A 158 7.09 10.28 2.54
CA GLN A 158 6.34 9.12 2.08
C GLN A 158 7.15 7.84 2.31
N CYS A 159 6.67 6.69 1.81
CA CYS A 159 7.46 5.46 1.86
C CYS A 159 8.76 5.61 1.07
N MET A 160 9.89 5.37 1.74
CA MET A 160 11.23 5.57 1.18
C MET A 160 11.72 4.40 0.30
N GLN A 161 10.96 3.30 0.22
CA GLN A 161 11.36 2.04 -0.44
C GLN A 161 12.80 1.63 -0.08
N CYS A 162 13.06 1.46 1.20
CA CYS A 162 14.37 1.10 1.75
C CYS A 162 14.96 -0.16 1.08
N ASP A 163 16.27 -0.20 0.87
CA ASP A 163 17.01 -1.41 0.44
C ASP A 163 17.20 -2.40 1.58
N ASP A 164 17.36 -1.91 2.82
CA ASP A 164 17.31 -2.74 4.03
C ASP A 164 16.05 -2.44 4.87
N PRO A 165 14.85 -2.86 4.42
CA PRO A 165 13.58 -2.47 5.04
C PRO A 165 13.33 -3.22 6.36
N PRO A 166 13.33 -2.53 7.53
CA PRO A 166 12.99 -3.16 8.81
C PRO A 166 11.54 -3.68 8.82
N CYS A 167 10.66 -3.02 8.07
CA CYS A 167 9.26 -3.40 7.94
C CYS A 167 9.02 -4.74 7.22
N VAL A 168 9.98 -5.20 6.39
CA VAL A 168 9.95 -6.55 5.78
C VAL A 168 10.35 -7.58 6.82
N LYS A 169 11.49 -7.35 7.49
CA LYS A 169 12.02 -8.23 8.55
C LYS A 169 11.03 -8.42 9.71
N ALA A 170 10.22 -7.41 10.00
CA ALA A 170 9.24 -7.45 11.08
C ALA A 170 7.94 -8.22 10.76
N CYS A 171 7.70 -8.63 9.50
CA CYS A 171 6.46 -9.29 9.14
C CYS A 171 6.51 -10.79 9.48
N PRO A 172 5.71 -11.29 10.44
CA PRO A 172 5.80 -12.68 10.88
C PRO A 172 5.27 -13.70 9.86
N VAL A 173 4.50 -13.24 8.87
CA VAL A 173 3.90 -14.08 7.81
C VAL A 173 4.50 -13.78 6.44
N GLU A 174 5.53 -12.93 6.37
CA GLU A 174 6.21 -12.58 5.10
C GLU A 174 5.29 -11.94 4.03
N ALA A 175 4.17 -11.33 4.43
CA ALA A 175 3.24 -10.62 3.51
C ALA A 175 3.85 -9.38 2.81
N THR A 176 5.13 -9.07 3.04
CA THR A 176 5.82 -7.93 2.43
C THR A 176 7.26 -8.32 2.16
N TRP A 177 7.75 -7.96 0.98
CA TRP A 177 9.11 -8.25 0.51
C TRP A 177 9.58 -7.15 -0.43
N THR A 178 10.83 -7.21 -0.87
CA THR A 178 11.38 -6.30 -1.89
C THR A 178 11.41 -7.01 -3.23
N GLU A 179 10.81 -6.38 -4.25
CA GLU A 179 10.84 -6.84 -5.64
C GLU A 179 12.16 -6.49 -6.34
N ARG A 180 12.46 -7.15 -7.46
CA ARG A 180 13.71 -6.94 -8.22
C ARG A 180 13.87 -5.51 -8.73
N ASP A 181 12.76 -4.82 -8.96
CA ASP A 181 12.71 -3.42 -9.37
C ASP A 181 12.93 -2.43 -8.20
N GLY A 182 13.24 -2.94 -7.02
CA GLY A 182 13.53 -2.18 -5.80
C GLY A 182 12.28 -1.75 -5.03
N ILE A 183 11.07 -2.02 -5.51
CA ILE A 183 9.84 -1.66 -4.81
C ILE A 183 9.61 -2.62 -3.65
N VAL A 184 9.42 -2.10 -2.44
CA VAL A 184 8.91 -2.92 -1.33
C VAL A 184 7.42 -3.11 -1.58
N VAL A 185 6.91 -4.33 -1.57
CA VAL A 185 5.50 -4.63 -1.85
C VAL A 185 4.79 -5.15 -0.62
N VAL A 186 3.46 -5.11 -0.63
CA VAL A 186 2.63 -5.75 0.39
C VAL A 186 1.56 -6.54 -0.34
N ASP A 187 1.49 -7.84 -0.04
CA ASP A 187 0.34 -8.64 -0.46
C ASP A 187 -0.80 -8.42 0.53
N TYR A 188 -1.84 -7.72 0.09
CA TYR A 188 -2.99 -7.44 0.94
C TYR A 188 -3.80 -8.70 1.28
N ASP A 189 -3.80 -9.72 0.42
CA ASP A 189 -4.57 -10.96 0.68
C ASP A 189 -3.85 -11.85 1.71
N TRP A 190 -2.53 -11.73 1.82
CA TRP A 190 -1.73 -12.45 2.80
C TRP A 190 -1.53 -11.69 4.12
N CYS A 191 -1.79 -10.38 4.12
CA CYS A 191 -1.59 -9.52 5.27
C CYS A 191 -2.57 -9.86 6.41
N ILE A 192 -2.06 -10.38 7.52
CA ILE A 192 -2.88 -10.69 8.72
C ILE A 192 -3.19 -9.48 9.61
N GLY A 193 -2.75 -8.28 9.25
CA GLY A 193 -3.07 -7.07 10.01
C GLY A 193 -2.43 -6.93 11.39
N CYS A 194 -1.30 -7.62 11.67
CA CYS A 194 -0.62 -7.54 12.98
C CYS A 194 0.06 -6.20 13.28
N ARG A 195 0.26 -5.34 12.26
CA ARG A 195 0.81 -3.97 12.35
C ARG A 195 2.26 -3.84 12.81
N TYR A 196 2.99 -4.92 13.06
CA TYR A 196 4.42 -4.84 13.42
C TYR A 196 5.27 -4.11 12.37
N CYS A 197 4.92 -4.23 11.09
CA CYS A 197 5.59 -3.51 10.02
C CYS A 197 5.41 -1.98 10.13
N MET A 198 4.33 -1.49 10.74
CA MET A 198 4.13 -0.05 10.99
C MET A 198 5.06 0.45 12.09
N THR A 199 5.11 -0.27 13.22
CA THR A 199 6.00 0.06 14.34
C THR A 199 7.48 -0.01 13.93
N ALA A 200 7.83 -0.96 13.05
CA ALA A 200 9.19 -1.10 12.55
C ALA A 200 9.59 -0.02 11.52
N CYS A 201 8.64 0.73 10.95
CA CYS A 201 8.94 1.74 9.93
C CYS A 201 9.34 3.07 10.59
N PRO A 202 10.60 3.54 10.47
CA PRO A 202 11.04 4.77 11.11
C PRO A 202 10.45 6.05 10.48
N TYR A 203 9.79 5.90 9.33
CA TYR A 203 9.17 6.98 8.56
C TYR A 203 7.66 7.06 8.73
N TRP A 204 7.05 6.13 9.48
CA TRP A 204 5.59 6.04 9.65
C TRP A 204 4.83 6.00 8.31
N ALA A 205 5.40 5.34 7.31
CA ALA A 205 4.90 5.34 5.93
C ALA A 205 3.94 4.19 5.59
N ARG A 206 3.48 3.47 6.61
CA ARG A 206 2.53 2.36 6.50
C ARG A 206 1.27 2.72 7.26
N HIS A 207 0.12 2.47 6.64
CA HIS A 207 -1.19 2.83 7.15
C HIS A 207 -2.03 1.57 7.31
N PHE A 208 -2.88 1.52 8.33
CA PHE A 208 -3.75 0.38 8.58
C PHE A 208 -5.19 0.74 8.20
N ASN A 209 -5.85 -0.16 7.45
CA ASN A 209 -7.26 0.00 7.11
C ASN A 209 -8.14 -0.46 8.28
N TRP A 210 -8.61 0.50 9.07
CA TRP A 210 -9.50 0.25 10.21
C TRP A 210 -10.94 -0.02 9.80
N THR A 211 -11.37 0.60 8.72
CA THR A 211 -12.68 0.45 8.09
C THR A 211 -12.51 -0.08 6.67
N ASP A 212 -13.60 -0.54 6.07
CA ASP A 212 -13.61 -0.77 4.63
C ASP A 212 -13.57 0.58 3.92
N PRO A 213 -12.65 0.81 2.97
CA PRO A 213 -12.48 2.11 2.35
C PRO A 213 -13.68 2.47 1.47
N GLU A 214 -14.25 3.65 1.72
CA GLU A 214 -15.31 4.22 0.90
C GLU A 214 -14.71 5.04 -0.24
N ILE A 215 -15.04 4.65 -1.48
CA ILE A 215 -14.57 5.30 -2.70
C ILE A 215 -15.79 5.49 -3.60
N PRO A 216 -16.12 6.73 -3.98
CA PRO A 216 -17.18 6.98 -4.95
C PRO A 216 -16.92 6.22 -6.25
N ALA A 217 -17.95 5.60 -6.82
CA ALA A 217 -17.82 4.72 -8.00
C ALA A 217 -17.18 5.47 -9.18
N GLU A 218 -17.53 6.74 -9.36
CA GLU A 218 -16.99 7.64 -10.37
C GLU A 218 -15.50 7.99 -10.20
N GLU A 219 -14.94 7.78 -9.01
CA GLU A 219 -13.54 8.05 -8.70
C GLU A 219 -12.66 6.81 -8.61
N VAL A 220 -13.24 5.62 -8.75
CA VAL A 220 -12.47 4.36 -8.74
C VAL A 220 -11.56 4.32 -9.95
N ASN A 221 -10.25 4.21 -9.71
CA ASN A 221 -9.29 3.89 -10.75
C ASN A 221 -9.41 2.42 -11.12
N SER A 222 -9.82 2.15 -12.35
CA SER A 222 -10.04 0.81 -12.88
C SER A 222 -8.75 0.11 -13.32
N ASP A 223 -7.65 0.84 -13.61
CA ASP A 223 -6.36 0.22 -13.93
C ASP A 223 -5.63 -0.12 -12.62
N THR A 224 -5.75 -1.38 -12.20
CA THR A 224 -5.23 -1.85 -10.92
C THR A 224 -4.14 -2.89 -11.06
N HIS A 225 -3.33 -3.01 -10.02
CA HIS A 225 -2.29 -4.03 -9.90
C HIS A 225 -2.50 -4.87 -8.64
N TYR A 226 -2.20 -6.17 -8.70
CA TYR A 226 -2.33 -7.11 -7.57
C TYR A 226 -1.62 -6.53 -6.32
N LEU A 227 -0.32 -6.25 -6.40
CA LEU A 227 0.47 -5.66 -5.30
C LEU A 227 0.37 -4.12 -5.15
N GLY A 228 -0.59 -3.47 -5.83
CA GLY A 228 -0.61 -2.01 -6.00
C GLY A 228 -1.87 -1.34 -5.46
N ASN A 229 -2.57 -0.64 -6.35
CA ASN A 229 -3.71 0.24 -6.08
C ASN A 229 -5.08 -0.45 -6.11
N ARG A 230 -5.17 -1.79 -6.08
CA ARG A 230 -6.47 -2.46 -5.95
C ARG A 230 -7.20 -1.92 -4.71
N PRO A 231 -8.54 -1.80 -4.67
CA PRO A 231 -9.24 -1.43 -3.45
C PRO A 231 -8.91 -2.41 -2.32
N ARG A 232 -8.50 -1.89 -1.15
CA ARG A 232 -8.07 -2.72 -0.01
C ARG A 232 -9.28 -3.12 0.84
N GLU A 233 -9.15 -4.22 1.56
CA GLU A 233 -10.11 -4.62 2.57
C GLU A 233 -9.75 -4.04 3.94
N ARG A 234 -10.73 -4.00 4.85
CA ARG A 234 -10.44 -3.74 6.25
C ARG A 234 -9.46 -4.78 6.79
N GLY A 235 -8.54 -4.35 7.66
CA GLY A 235 -7.66 -5.25 8.40
C GLY A 235 -6.27 -5.41 7.79
N VAL A 236 -6.01 -4.81 6.63
CA VAL A 236 -4.71 -4.90 5.95
C VAL A 236 -3.89 -3.62 6.13
N VAL A 237 -2.57 -3.76 6.02
CA VAL A 237 -1.65 -2.62 5.99
C VAL A 237 -1.35 -2.23 4.55
N GLU A 238 -1.36 -0.94 4.28
CA GLU A 238 -1.08 -0.36 2.98
C GLU A 238 0.02 0.71 3.05
N LYS A 239 0.61 1.03 1.90
CA LYS A 239 1.71 2.01 1.78
C LYS A 239 1.88 2.49 0.36
N CYS A 240 2.62 3.59 0.19
CA CYS A 240 3.14 3.97 -1.12
C CYS A 240 3.98 2.83 -1.72
N HIS A 241 3.71 2.52 -2.98
CA HIS A 241 4.37 1.48 -3.76
C HIS A 241 4.87 2.04 -5.10
N PHE A 242 5.26 3.33 -5.13
CA PHE A 242 5.71 4.02 -6.34
C PHE A 242 4.78 3.84 -7.55
N CYS A 243 3.47 3.77 -7.30
CA CYS A 243 2.44 3.53 -8.32
C CYS A 243 2.82 2.38 -9.28
N ILE A 244 3.14 1.17 -8.75
CA ILE A 244 3.47 -0.04 -9.53
C ILE A 244 2.65 -0.19 -10.82
N GLN A 245 1.34 0.03 -10.73
CA GLN A 245 0.41 -0.04 -11.86
C GLN A 245 0.75 0.93 -13.02
N ARG A 246 1.47 2.01 -12.73
CA ARG A 246 1.97 2.99 -13.70
C ARG A 246 3.42 2.72 -14.08
N THR A 247 4.30 2.59 -13.08
CA THR A 247 5.75 2.57 -13.28
C THR A 247 6.25 1.35 -14.03
N ARG A 248 5.65 0.18 -13.80
CA ARG A 248 5.94 -1.02 -14.59
C ARG A 248 5.44 -0.95 -16.03
N ASN A 249 4.56 0.01 -16.34
CA ASN A 249 4.06 0.27 -17.69
C ASN A 249 4.73 1.50 -18.34
N GLY A 250 5.88 1.95 -17.82
CA GLY A 250 6.65 3.07 -18.39
C GLY A 250 6.06 4.46 -18.12
N ARG A 251 5.07 4.57 -17.22
CA ARG A 251 4.49 5.86 -16.81
C ARG A 251 5.08 6.33 -15.50
N GLN A 252 5.11 7.64 -15.29
CA GLN A 252 5.59 8.22 -14.05
C GLN A 252 4.56 8.06 -12.91
N PRO A 253 4.99 8.06 -11.62
CA PRO A 253 4.08 8.08 -10.50
C PRO A 253 3.14 9.28 -10.53
N ALA A 254 1.87 9.11 -10.16
CA ALA A 254 0.89 10.18 -10.19
C ALA A 254 1.30 11.40 -9.34
N CYS A 255 1.96 11.18 -8.21
CA CYS A 255 2.45 12.26 -7.36
C CYS A 255 3.57 13.10 -8.00
N GLN A 256 4.34 12.51 -8.93
CA GLN A 256 5.34 13.23 -9.70
C GLN A 256 4.68 14.08 -10.79
N GLU A 257 3.80 13.48 -11.60
CA GLU A 257 3.12 14.16 -12.71
C GLU A 257 2.25 15.33 -12.22
N ALA A 258 1.64 15.18 -11.04
CA ALA A 258 0.79 16.22 -10.47
C ALA A 258 1.58 17.38 -9.82
N CYS A 259 2.90 17.29 -9.67
CA CYS A 259 3.67 18.31 -8.96
C CYS A 259 3.86 19.56 -9.83
N PRO A 260 3.23 20.70 -9.51
CA PRO A 260 3.27 21.88 -10.39
C PRO A 260 4.64 22.55 -10.44
N THR A 261 5.47 22.35 -9.40
CA THR A 261 6.80 22.96 -9.32
C THR A 261 7.90 22.07 -9.88
N GLY A 262 7.60 20.82 -10.26
CA GLY A 262 8.62 19.84 -10.68
C GLY A 262 9.58 19.46 -9.55
N ALA A 263 9.17 19.59 -8.29
CA ALA A 263 10.00 19.26 -7.13
C ALA A 263 10.27 17.76 -6.98
N ARG A 264 9.49 16.91 -7.65
CA ARG A 264 9.53 15.46 -7.53
C ARG A 264 10.20 14.86 -8.75
N ILE A 265 11.33 14.20 -8.54
CA ILE A 265 12.08 13.49 -9.59
C ILE A 265 12.02 11.99 -9.28
N PHE A 266 11.57 11.20 -10.23
CA PHE A 266 11.52 9.74 -10.14
C PHE A 266 12.22 9.12 -11.34
N GLY A 267 12.91 8.02 -11.14
CA GLY A 267 13.61 7.35 -12.23
C GLY A 267 14.31 6.06 -11.84
N ASN A 268 15.02 5.50 -12.81
CA ASN A 268 15.84 4.31 -12.65
C ASN A 268 17.24 4.66 -12.14
N LEU A 269 17.58 4.19 -10.94
CA LEU A 269 18.90 4.38 -10.33
C LEU A 269 20.02 3.63 -11.07
N LEU A 270 19.70 2.60 -11.86
CA LEU A 270 20.69 1.88 -12.65
C LEU A 270 20.98 2.54 -14.00
N ASP A 271 20.12 3.45 -14.45
CA ASP A 271 20.31 4.19 -15.70
C ASP A 271 21.14 5.47 -15.46
N PRO A 272 22.40 5.54 -15.93
CA PRO A 272 23.26 6.70 -15.71
C PRO A 272 22.75 7.99 -16.36
N ASP A 273 21.92 7.88 -17.41
CA ASP A 273 21.36 9.02 -18.15
C ASP A 273 20.04 9.52 -17.55
N SER A 274 19.54 8.86 -16.49
CA SER A 274 18.30 9.25 -15.82
C SER A 274 18.44 10.57 -15.06
N GLU A 275 17.35 11.34 -15.00
CA GLU A 275 17.31 12.63 -14.28
C GLU A 275 17.68 12.48 -12.80
N ILE A 276 17.24 11.39 -12.16
CA ILE A 276 17.60 11.11 -10.77
C ILE A 276 19.11 10.88 -10.63
N ARG A 277 19.77 10.17 -11.56
CA ARG A 277 21.23 9.99 -11.51
C ARG A 277 21.98 11.30 -11.68
N TYR A 278 21.50 12.17 -12.57
CA TYR A 278 22.05 13.52 -12.69
C TYR A 278 21.95 14.28 -11.36
N VAL A 279 20.80 14.27 -10.69
CA VAL A 279 20.62 14.92 -9.38
C VAL A 279 21.58 14.35 -8.34
N LEU A 280 21.65 13.03 -8.19
CA LEU A 280 22.51 12.38 -7.20
C LEU A 280 24.01 12.65 -7.44
N ALA A 281 24.43 12.87 -8.69
CA ALA A 281 25.82 13.14 -9.03
C ALA A 281 26.20 14.63 -8.92
N ASN A 282 25.26 15.56 -9.14
CA ASN A 282 25.54 16.99 -9.30
C ASN A 282 24.98 17.89 -8.20
N LYS A 283 24.15 17.37 -7.29
CA LYS A 283 23.52 18.15 -6.22
C LYS A 283 23.96 17.63 -4.85
N GLN A 284 23.90 18.51 -3.84
CA GLN A 284 24.04 18.09 -2.45
C GLN A 284 22.74 17.43 -2.00
N VAL A 285 22.81 16.13 -1.79
CA VAL A 285 21.68 15.30 -1.40
C VAL A 285 21.83 14.82 0.03
N PHE A 286 20.73 14.61 0.72
CA PHE A 286 20.69 13.91 2.00
C PHE A 286 19.57 12.88 2.02
N ARG A 287 19.71 11.87 2.88
CA ARG A 287 18.67 10.86 3.16
C ARG A 287 18.10 11.10 4.54
N LEU A 288 16.79 10.91 4.69
CA LEU A 288 16.14 11.06 5.99
C LEU A 288 16.49 9.87 6.89
N LYS A 289 16.95 10.15 8.12
CA LYS A 289 17.31 9.15 9.15
C LYS A 289 18.36 8.14 8.67
N GLU A 290 19.42 8.62 8.03
CA GLU A 290 20.51 7.79 7.50
C GLU A 290 21.23 6.99 8.57
N GLU A 291 21.28 7.50 9.81
CA GLU A 291 21.88 6.85 10.98
C GLU A 291 21.23 5.49 11.34
N LEU A 292 20.03 5.20 10.83
CA LEU A 292 19.33 3.96 11.08
C LEU A 292 19.73 2.81 10.14
N GLY A 293 20.56 3.07 9.12
CA GLY A 293 21.09 2.04 8.23
C GLY A 293 20.03 1.32 7.37
N THR A 294 18.89 1.97 7.11
CA THR A 294 17.80 1.39 6.30
C THR A 294 18.08 1.45 4.79
N GLU A 295 19.12 2.18 4.37
CA GLU A 295 19.44 2.47 2.97
C GLU A 295 18.22 2.95 2.14
N PRO A 296 17.65 4.14 2.44
CA PRO A 296 16.51 4.69 1.69
C PRO A 296 16.82 4.92 0.21
N LYS A 297 15.93 4.49 -0.69
CA LYS A 297 15.95 4.87 -2.11
C LYS A 297 15.21 6.19 -2.36
N PHE A 298 15.43 7.14 -1.46
CA PHE A 298 14.73 8.39 -1.37
C PHE A 298 15.67 9.49 -0.88
N TRP A 299 15.90 10.48 -1.73
CA TRP A 299 16.83 11.57 -1.47
C TRP A 299 16.13 12.92 -1.45
N TYR A 300 16.66 13.84 -0.65
CA TYR A 300 16.23 15.23 -0.60
C TYR A 300 17.39 16.13 -1.00
N TYR A 301 17.11 17.23 -1.70
CA TYR A 301 18.15 18.18 -2.14
C TYR A 301 17.60 19.58 -2.31
N SER A 302 18.49 20.57 -2.33
CA SER A 302 18.19 21.96 -2.65
C SER A 302 19.06 22.43 -3.82
N ASP A 303 18.60 23.47 -4.51
CA ASP A 303 19.35 24.16 -5.56
C ASP A 303 20.36 25.16 -5.01
#